data_AF-C7C9B0-F1
#
_entry.id   AF-C7C9B0-F1
#
_cell.length_a   1.000
_cell.length_b   1.000
_cell.length_c   1.000
_cell.angle_alpha   90.00
_cell.angle_beta   90.00
_cell.angle_gamma   90.00
#
_symmetry.space_group_name_H-M   'P 1'
#
loop_
_entity.id
_entity.type
_entity.pdbx_description
1 polymer ?
#
loop_
_entity_poly.entity_id
_entity_poly.type
_entity_poly.pdbx_seq_one_letter_code
_entity_poly.pdbx_strand_id
1 'polypeptide(L)' 'MMARRPLHDEDVRRCLAAAVDLAGGQSAWAARHGLTQSYVAKLVLGRREISPRVLSALGLRALPRAYEPTEPRP' A
#
# COMPACT_ATOMS: atom_id res chain seq x y z
N MET A 1 0.13 25.11 3.99
CA MET A 1 0.05 23.71 4.45
C MET A 1 -0.43 22.86 3.29
N MET A 2 0.41 21.99 2.73
CA MET A 2 -0.07 21.06 1.69
C MET A 2 -1.01 20.05 2.35
N ALA A 3 -2.28 20.05 1.95
CA ALA A 3 -3.25 19.07 2.41
C ALA A 3 -2.71 17.67 2.08
N ARG A 4 -2.46 16.84 3.10
CA ARG A 4 -2.10 15.43 2.89
C ARG A 4 -3.33 14.70 2.39
N ARG A 5 -3.48 14.63 1.07
CA ARG A 5 -4.55 13.85 0.44
C ARG A 5 -4.37 12.37 0.82
N PRO A 6 -5.45 11.64 1.16
CA PRO A 6 -5.39 10.21 1.36
C PRO A 6 -4.84 9.51 0.11
N LEU A 7 -3.91 8.58 0.31
CA LEU A 7 -3.40 7.70 -0.73
C LEU A 7 -4.39 6.54 -0.91
N HIS A 8 -4.66 6.19 -2.16
CA HIS A 8 -5.46 5.03 -2.53
C HIS A 8 -4.55 3.87 -2.95
N ASP A 9 -5.13 2.68 -3.13
CA ASP A 9 -4.39 1.46 -3.47
C ASP A 9 -3.40 1.63 -4.64
N GLU A 10 -3.79 2.36 -5.68
CA GLU A 10 -2.92 2.61 -6.83
C GLU A 10 -1.70 3.47 -6.46
N ASP A 11 -1.90 4.51 -5.65
CA ASP A 11 -0.80 5.34 -5.16
C ASP A 11 0.16 4.50 -4.32
N VAL A 12 -0.37 3.65 -3.45
CA VAL A 12 0.45 2.76 -2.62
C VAL A 12 1.21 1.74 -3.47
N ARG A 13 0.61 1.22 -4.57
CA ARG A 13 1.34 0.35 -5.52
C ARG A 13 2.48 1.08 -6.22
N ARG A 14 2.28 2.35 -6.60
CA ARG A 14 3.35 3.18 -7.17
C ARG A 14 4.47 3.42 -6.15
N CYS A 15 4.12 3.72 -4.89
CA CYS A 15 5.09 3.82 -3.80
C CYS A 15 5.85 2.51 -3.60
N LEU A 16 5.16 1.36 -3.64
CA LEU A 16 5.78 0.04 -3.53
C LEU A 16 6.76 -0.22 -4.69
N ALA A 17 6.36 0.08 -5.93
CA ALA A 17 7.21 -0.07 -7.09
C ALA A 17 8.48 0.79 -6.99
N ALA A 18 8.34 2.05 -6.57
CA ALA A 18 9.50 2.93 -6.34
C ALA A 18 10.40 2.42 -5.21
N ALA A 19 9.84 1.96 -4.09
CA ALA A 19 10.62 1.40 -2.99
C ALA A 19 11.36 0.12 -3.38
N VAL A 20 10.74 -0.70 -4.24
CA VAL A 20 11.34 -1.89 -4.84
C VAL A 20 12.53 -1.52 -5.73
N ASP A 21 12.39 -0.50 -6.57
CA ASP A 21 13.45 -0.02 -7.46
C ASP A 21 14.65 0.52 -6.65
N LEU A 22 14.37 1.36 -5.65
CA LEU A 22 15.39 1.90 -4.73
C LEU A 22 16.12 0.82 -3.92
N ALA A 23 15.46 -0.32 -3.67
CA ALA A 23 16.07 -1.45 -2.98
C ALA A 23 16.91 -2.35 -3.89
N GLY A 24 16.95 -2.10 -5.21
CA GLY A 24 17.62 -2.95 -6.19
C GLY A 24 16.80 -4.16 -6.64
N GLY A 25 15.47 -4.10 -6.47
CA GLY A 25 14.53 -5.10 -6.97
C GLY A 25 13.66 -5.75 -5.90
N GLN A 26 12.68 -6.54 -6.37
CA GLN A 26 11.62 -7.10 -5.52
C GLN A 26 12.17 -8.05 -4.45
N SER A 27 13.18 -8.87 -4.81
CA SER A 27 13.79 -9.83 -3.88
C SER A 27 14.54 -9.13 -2.75
N ALA A 28 15.28 -8.07 -3.06
CA ALA A 28 16.04 -7.30 -2.08
C ALA A 28 15.10 -6.56 -1.11
N TRP A 29 14.07 -5.90 -1.64
CA TRP A 29 13.04 -5.27 -0.82
C TRP A 29 12.31 -6.30 0.06
N ALA A 30 11.90 -7.44 -0.52
CA ALA A 30 11.20 -8.49 0.20
C ALA A 30 12.05 -9.04 1.35
N ALA A 31 13.33 -9.35 1.11
CA ALA A 31 14.25 -9.87 2.12
C ALA A 31 14.41 -8.89 3.30
N ARG A 32 14.57 -7.59 3.02
CA ARG A 32 14.68 -6.54 4.05
C ARG A 32 13.45 -6.46 4.97
N HIS A 33 12.28 -6.83 4.47
CA HIS A 33 11.01 -6.76 5.20
C HIS A 33 10.48 -8.13 5.65
N GLY A 34 11.26 -9.21 5.47
CA GLY A 34 10.88 -10.58 5.82
C GLY A 34 9.67 -11.09 5.03
N LEU A 35 9.61 -10.75 3.74
CA LEU A 35 8.56 -11.14 2.79
C LEU A 35 9.19 -11.98 1.67
N THR A 36 8.35 -12.65 0.88
CA THR A 36 8.78 -13.37 -0.32
C THR A 36 8.66 -12.48 -1.56
N GLN A 37 9.57 -12.65 -2.53
CA GLN A 37 9.50 -11.93 -3.80
C GLN A 37 8.15 -12.14 -4.51
N SER A 38 7.65 -13.38 -4.56
CA SER A 38 6.35 -13.69 -5.18
C SER A 38 5.17 -13.00 -4.49
N TYR A 39 5.26 -12.75 -3.18
CA TYR A 39 4.25 -11.97 -2.47
C TYR A 39 4.29 -10.50 -2.92
N VAL A 40 5.49 -9.90 -2.98
CA VAL A 40 5.67 -8.52 -3.46
C VAL A 40 5.20 -8.35 -4.91
N ALA A 41 5.52 -9.31 -5.79
CA ALA A 41 5.07 -9.30 -7.18
C ALA A 41 3.53 -9.27 -7.30
N LYS A 42 2.82 -10.07 -6.49
CA LYS A 42 1.34 -10.08 -6.47
C LYS A 42 0.75 -8.73 -6.03
N LEU A 43 1.40 -8.04 -5.09
CA LEU A 43 0.97 -6.72 -4.62
C LEU A 43 1.16 -5.65 -5.69
N VAL A 44 2.34 -5.63 -6.33
CA VAL A 44 2.65 -4.70 -7.43
C VAL A 44 1.67 -4.87 -8.59
N LEU A 45 1.36 -6.13 -8.95
CA LEU A 45 0.39 -6.46 -9.99
C LEU A 45 -1.08 -6.24 -9.59
N GLY A 46 -1.35 -5.82 -8.35
CA GLY A 46 -2.72 -5.65 -7.85
C GLY A 46 -3.53 -6.94 -7.71
N ARG A 47 -2.89 -8.11 -7.82
CA ARG A 47 -3.52 -9.43 -7.65
C ARG A 47 -3.79 -9.79 -6.19
N ARG A 48 -3.35 -8.93 -5.26
CA ARG A 48 -3.58 -9.08 -3.82
C ARG A 48 -3.72 -7.71 -3.17
N GLU A 49 -4.58 -7.62 -2.16
CA GLU A 49 -4.72 -6.43 -1.34
C GLU A 49 -3.44 -6.13 -0.54
N ILE A 50 -3.20 -4.83 -0.31
CA ILE A 50 -2.05 -4.36 0.42
C ILE A 50 -2.26 -4.60 1.91
N SER A 51 -1.38 -5.38 2.52
CA SER A 51 -1.47 -5.68 3.94
C SER A 51 -0.96 -4.53 4.80
N PRO A 52 -1.43 -4.42 6.07
CA PRO A 52 -0.90 -3.44 7.03
C PRO A 52 0.62 -3.51 7.21
N ARG A 53 1.20 -4.72 7.11
CA ARG A 53 2.65 -4.91 7.19
C ARG A 53 3.40 -4.21 6.05
N VAL A 54 2.85 -4.25 4.84
CA VAL A 54 3.43 -3.57 3.67
C VAL A 54 3.25 -2.06 3.77
N LEU A 55 2.09 -1.59 4.26
CA LEU A 55 1.87 -0.17 4.53
C LEU A 55 2.90 0.34 5.54
N SER A 56 3.10 -0.35 6.66
CA SER A 56 4.11 0.02 7.66
C SER A 56 5.53 0.02 7.09
N ALA A 57 5.87 -0.94 6.23
CA ALA A 57 7.18 -0.98 5.55
C ALA A 57 7.40 0.22 4.61
N LEU A 58 6.32 0.78 4.06
CA LEU A 58 6.34 2.00 3.23
C LEU A 58 6.19 3.29 4.06
N GLY A 59 6.13 3.21 5.39
CA GLY A 59 5.88 4.37 6.26
C GLY A 59 4.44 4.90 6.18
N LEU A 60 3.51 4.08 5.71
CA LEU A 60 2.10 4.41 5.55
C LEU A 60 1.27 3.74 6.65
N ARG A 61 0.11 4.34 6.94
CA ARG A 61 -0.90 3.79 7.86
C ARG A 61 -2.23 3.74 7.13
N ALA A 62 -2.95 2.63 7.28
CA ALA A 62 -4.33 2.52 6.82
C ALA A 62 -5.23 3.46 7.62
N LEU A 63 -6.08 4.22 6.92
CA LEU A 63 -7.16 4.96 7.56
C LEU A 63 -8.32 4.00 7.87
N PRO A 64 -9.03 4.18 8.99
CA PRO A 64 -10.23 3.40 9.29
C PRO A 64 -11.28 3.62 8.20
N ARG A 65 -12.01 2.56 7.85
CA ARG A 65 -13.17 2.66 6.97
C ARG A 65 -14.26 3.44 7.70
N ALA A 66 -14.58 4.63 7.22
CA ALA A 66 -15.67 5.45 7.73
C ALA A 66 -16.91 5.26 6.85
N TYR A 67 -18.08 5.24 7.47
CA TYR A 67 -19.38 5.15 6.81
C TYR A 67 -20.26 6.26 7.37
N GLU A 68 -20.99 6.95 6.49
CA GLU A 68 -21.99 7.93 6.88
C GLU A 68 -23.41 7.35 6.68
N PRO A 69 -24.40 7.78 7.47
CA PRO A 69 -25.78 7.40 7.23
C PRO A 69 -26.24 7.92 5.87
N THR A 70 -26.78 7.04 5.02
CA THR A 70 -27.67 7.48 3.94
C THR A 70 -28.90 8.09 4.59
N GLU A 71 -29.04 9.42 4.56
CA GLU A 71 -30.24 10.11 5.03
C GLU A 71 -31.49 9.37 4.54
N PRO A 72 -32.47 9.05 5.39
CA PRO A 72 -33.76 8.62 4.90
C PRO A 72 -34.37 9.81 4.17
N ARG A 73 -34.51 9.68 2.83
CA ARG A 73 -35.25 10.63 2.01
C ARG A 73 -36.70 10.68 2.55
N PRO A 74 -37.26 11.88 2.76
CA PRO A 74 -38.59 12.06 3.35
C PRO A 74 -39.71 11.39 2.56
#